data_AF-A0A955KRC1-F1
#
_entry.id   AF-A0A955KRC1-F1
#
_cell.length_a   1.000
_cell.length_b   1.000
_cell.length_c   1.000
_cell.angle_alpha   90.00
_cell.angle_beta   90.00
_cell.angle_gamma   90.00
#
_symmetry.space_group_name_H-M   'P 1'
#
loop_
_entity.id
_entity.type
_entity.pdbx_description
1 polymer ?
#
loop_
_entity_poly.entity_id
_entity_poly.type
_entity_poly.pdbx_seq_one_letter_code
_entity_poly.pdbx_strand_id
1 'polypeptide(L)'
;MKTFAAIGLQKTSSSSSSSSSSSLSSDSSVPSETSSLSLSTGELLEIQATQLKWQERRSRDQGFWAAMMNTRKEAAAFREQQQLRRQKRTEKRRACRDDVRKANRDTVTTVTFTCFRATLTMDLEMLRKEKQFVETMAGPVESTKKTALFHIGNLMDAISTVIQAMDVGVYDSKEGLEEAKRNLGITYNVQRSLAMSHLRVDRARTWVIHLMVRLDDIRVGNTPPPPLVTEKIEAAIACLEEQEAVLKTLLQEEEQNELITGFRQVQSDVKFCNDLALAAKTLNTEIEQAEAENSDSYK
;
A
#
# COMPACT_ATOMS: atom_id res chain seq x y z
N MET A 1 -19.25 29.03 21.84
CA MET A 1 -18.52 28.98 23.13
C MET A 1 -18.86 27.70 23.87
N LYS A 2 -17.86 26.84 24.13
CA LYS A 2 -17.75 25.97 25.33
C LYS A 2 -16.40 25.24 25.26
N THR A 3 -15.57 25.47 26.25
CA THR A 3 -14.20 24.93 26.40
C THR A 3 -14.18 23.76 27.36
N PHE A 4 -13.28 22.79 27.14
CA PHE A 4 -12.57 22.00 28.15
C PHE A 4 -11.28 21.45 27.47
N ALA A 5 -10.10 21.80 27.98
CA ALA A 5 -9.26 20.95 28.83
C ALA A 5 -8.89 19.61 28.14
N ALA A 6 -7.66 19.35 27.68
CA ALA A 6 -6.32 19.82 28.05
C ALA A 6 -5.85 19.36 29.45
N ILE A 7 -5.19 18.19 29.47
CA ILE A 7 -4.37 17.68 30.58
C ILE A 7 -3.09 17.08 29.95
N GLY A 8 -1.94 17.27 30.60
CA GLY A 8 -0.69 16.60 30.24
C GLY A 8 0.34 16.66 31.36
N LEU A 9 1.08 15.57 31.56
CA LEU A 9 2.26 15.34 32.41
C LEU A 9 2.92 14.07 31.83
N GLN A 10 4.15 14.04 31.30
CA GLN A 10 5.49 14.35 31.84
C GLN A 10 6.01 13.39 32.94
N LYS A 11 7.10 12.67 32.59
CA LYS A 11 8.12 12.05 33.48
C LYS A 11 7.59 10.95 34.43
N THR A 12 8.43 10.11 35.04
CA THR A 12 9.90 9.91 34.91
C THR A 12 10.20 8.88 33.79
N SER A 13 11.20 7.98 33.75
CA SER A 13 12.33 7.61 34.63
C SER A 13 13.45 6.91 33.84
N SER A 14 14.62 6.71 34.45
CA SER A 14 15.74 5.93 33.94
C SER A 14 16.17 4.87 34.96
N SER A 15 16.73 3.74 34.50
CA SER A 15 17.38 2.74 35.37
C SER A 15 18.52 2.05 34.62
N SER A 16 19.74 2.16 35.15
CA SER A 16 20.97 1.63 34.55
C SER A 16 21.78 0.85 35.57
N SER A 17 21.95 -0.45 35.36
CA SER A 17 22.69 -1.38 36.23
C SER A 17 22.77 -2.75 35.55
N SER A 18 23.81 -3.58 35.69
CA SER A 18 25.22 -3.38 36.07
C SER A 18 25.90 -4.76 35.95
N SER A 19 27.22 -4.81 35.77
CA SER A 19 27.97 -6.07 35.63
C SER A 19 27.80 -7.03 36.83
N SER A 20 27.83 -8.33 36.57
CA SER A 20 28.18 -9.35 37.58
C SER A 20 28.78 -10.56 36.88
N SER A 21 30.01 -10.91 37.25
CA SER A 21 30.78 -12.04 36.72
C SER A 21 30.96 -13.10 37.79
N SER A 22 30.61 -14.35 37.50
CA SER A 22 30.80 -15.48 38.41
C SER A 22 31.19 -16.73 37.63
N SER A 23 32.46 -17.12 37.76
CA SER A 23 33.02 -18.37 37.24
C SER A 23 32.85 -19.51 38.25
N LEU A 24 32.43 -20.68 37.79
CA LEU A 24 32.63 -21.95 38.51
C LEU A 24 32.66 -23.11 37.51
N SER A 25 33.40 -24.16 37.86
CA SER A 25 33.77 -25.28 36.98
C SER A 25 32.87 -26.50 37.19
N SER A 26 32.84 -27.41 36.20
CA SER A 26 33.31 -28.81 36.34
C SER A 26 32.68 -29.76 35.30
N ASP A 27 33.35 -30.89 35.11
CA ASP A 27 33.13 -31.87 34.03
C ASP A 27 31.74 -32.50 33.96
N SER A 28 31.34 -32.85 32.73
CA SER A 28 30.52 -34.03 32.43
C SER A 28 30.75 -34.47 30.98
N SER A 29 31.36 -35.64 30.79
CA SER A 29 31.69 -36.17 29.47
C SER A 29 30.46 -36.78 28.80
N VAL A 30 30.20 -36.42 27.53
CA VAL A 30 29.17 -37.03 26.68
C VAL A 30 29.82 -37.37 25.33
N PRO A 31 29.62 -38.57 24.76
CA PRO A 31 30.26 -38.95 23.50
C PRO A 31 29.65 -38.19 22.31
N SER A 32 30.49 -37.42 21.61
CA SER A 32 30.10 -36.68 20.42
C SER A 32 29.98 -37.58 19.18
N GLU A 33 28.82 -38.20 18.96
CA GLU A 33 28.39 -38.56 17.61
C GLU A 33 27.90 -37.32 16.85
N THR A 34 28.76 -36.31 16.75
CA THR A 34 28.57 -35.20 15.83
C THR A 34 28.77 -35.72 14.41
N SER A 35 27.71 -36.22 13.79
CA SER A 35 27.63 -36.36 12.33
C SER A 35 27.79 -34.98 11.70
N SER A 36 29.04 -34.60 11.44
CA SER A 36 29.40 -33.31 10.85
C SER A 36 28.99 -33.29 9.39
N LEU A 37 27.71 -33.01 9.14
CA LEU A 37 27.19 -32.63 7.83
C LEU A 37 28.02 -31.44 7.33
N SER A 38 28.91 -31.71 6.39
CA SER A 38 29.76 -30.71 5.76
C SER A 38 28.93 -29.89 4.77
N LEU A 39 28.06 -29.03 5.31
CA LEU A 39 27.27 -28.07 4.56
C LEU A 39 28.20 -27.31 3.60
N SER A 40 27.84 -27.28 2.32
CA SER A 40 28.66 -26.62 1.32
C SER A 40 28.70 -25.11 1.58
N THR A 41 29.81 -24.44 1.27
CA THR A 41 29.93 -22.99 1.44
C THR A 41 28.83 -22.23 0.67
N GLY A 42 28.31 -22.80 -0.43
CA GLY A 42 27.15 -22.24 -1.15
C GLY A 42 25.83 -22.41 -0.39
N GLU A 43 25.60 -23.58 0.21
CA GLU A 43 24.40 -23.90 0.99
C GLU A 43 24.26 -22.99 2.22
N LEU A 44 25.38 -22.71 2.89
CA LEU A 44 25.43 -21.75 4.01
C LEU A 44 25.03 -20.32 3.56
N LEU A 45 25.42 -19.91 2.36
CA LEU A 45 25.06 -18.59 1.79
C LEU A 45 23.59 -18.51 1.39
N GLU A 46 23.01 -19.60 0.88
CA GLU A 46 21.57 -19.69 0.56
C GLU A 46 20.70 -19.65 1.82
N ILE A 47 21.12 -20.35 2.89
CA ILE A 47 20.50 -20.25 4.22
C ILE A 47 20.58 -18.82 4.76
N GLN A 48 21.72 -18.14 4.64
CA GLN A 48 21.86 -16.75 5.08
C GLN A 48 20.97 -15.79 4.26
N ALA A 49 20.93 -15.95 2.93
CA ALA A 49 20.12 -15.12 2.04
C ALA A 49 18.62 -15.27 2.30
N THR A 50 18.14 -16.51 2.53
CA THR A 50 16.73 -16.78 2.86
C THR A 50 16.35 -16.24 4.23
N GLN A 51 17.23 -16.34 5.24
CA GLN A 51 17.00 -15.70 6.54
C GLN A 51 16.88 -14.17 6.44
N LEU A 52 17.77 -13.52 5.69
CA LEU A 52 17.71 -12.07 5.45
C LEU A 52 16.42 -11.65 4.74
N LYS A 53 16.00 -12.39 3.71
CA LYS A 53 14.71 -12.20 3.00
C LYS A 53 13.51 -12.22 3.97
N TRP A 54 13.50 -13.15 4.93
CA TRP A 54 12.44 -13.21 5.96
C TRP A 54 12.54 -12.11 7.03
N GLN A 55 13.74 -11.63 7.37
CA GLN A 55 13.92 -10.48 8.26
C GLN A 55 13.45 -9.17 7.60
N GLU A 56 13.71 -8.96 6.31
CA GLU A 56 13.15 -7.83 5.54
C GLU A 56 11.62 -7.86 5.51
N ARG A 57 11.01 -9.05 5.34
CA ARG A 57 9.56 -9.23 5.39
C ARG A 57 8.96 -8.92 6.75
N ARG A 58 9.51 -9.51 7.81
CA ARG A 58 9.02 -9.33 9.20
C ARG A 58 9.18 -7.88 9.67
N SER A 59 10.26 -7.19 9.30
CA SER A 59 10.43 -5.76 9.58
C SER A 59 9.49 -4.87 8.74
N ARG A 60 9.17 -5.25 7.49
CA ARG A 60 8.18 -4.55 6.65
C ARG A 60 6.73 -4.74 7.12
N ASP A 61 6.40 -5.86 7.76
CA ASP A 61 5.09 -6.08 8.37
C ASP A 61 4.92 -5.40 9.74
N GLN A 62 6.03 -5.02 10.40
CA GLN A 62 6.01 -4.51 11.78
C GLN A 62 5.09 -3.29 11.94
N GLY A 63 3.96 -3.50 12.63
CA GLY A 63 2.94 -2.46 12.87
C GLY A 63 2.03 -2.15 11.67
N PHE A 64 2.22 -2.78 10.50
CA PHE A 64 1.44 -2.55 9.29
C PHE A 64 -0.07 -2.73 9.53
N TRP A 65 -0.47 -3.88 10.09
CA TRP A 65 -1.88 -4.19 10.38
C TRP A 65 -2.54 -3.18 11.33
N ALA A 66 -1.83 -2.73 12.37
CA ALA A 66 -2.33 -1.74 13.32
C ALA A 66 -2.52 -0.37 12.64
N ALA A 67 -1.53 0.10 11.88
CA ALA A 67 -1.63 1.34 11.10
C ALA A 67 -2.75 1.25 10.05
N MET A 68 -2.93 0.10 9.42
CA MET A 68 -4.00 -0.16 8.44
C MET A 68 -5.39 -0.11 9.10
N MET A 69 -5.57 -0.71 10.29
CA MET A 69 -6.84 -0.65 11.01
C MET A 69 -7.18 0.77 11.49
N ASN A 70 -6.19 1.53 11.99
CA ASN A 70 -6.38 2.93 12.37
C ASN A 70 -6.84 3.78 11.16
N THR A 71 -6.21 3.59 10.00
CA THR A 71 -6.48 4.34 8.75
C THR A 71 -7.66 3.79 7.94
N ARG A 72 -8.30 2.69 8.38
CA ARG A 72 -9.43 2.04 7.68
C ARG A 72 -10.62 2.97 7.47
N LYS A 73 -10.93 3.82 8.46
CA LYS A 73 -12.02 4.82 8.37
C LYS A 73 -11.71 5.90 7.33
N GLU A 74 -10.48 6.40 7.33
CA GLU A 74 -10.01 7.42 6.36
C GLU A 74 -9.99 6.86 4.94
N ALA A 75 -9.55 5.62 4.76
CA ALA A 75 -9.59 4.92 3.48
C ALA A 75 -11.01 4.61 2.98
N ALA A 76 -12.00 4.47 3.88
CA ALA A 76 -13.41 4.40 3.49
C ALA A 76 -13.91 5.78 3.03
N ALA A 77 -13.75 6.81 3.86
CA ALA A 77 -14.18 8.18 3.58
C ALA A 77 -13.51 8.76 2.30
N PHE A 78 -12.25 8.42 2.02
CA PHE A 78 -11.58 8.81 0.78
C PHE A 78 -12.22 8.17 -0.46
N ARG A 79 -12.60 6.88 -0.39
CA ARG A 79 -13.27 6.18 -1.51
C ARG A 79 -14.67 6.74 -1.77
N GLU A 80 -15.43 7.01 -0.72
CA GLU A 80 -16.74 7.68 -0.79
C GLU A 80 -16.62 9.09 -1.41
N GLN A 81 -15.70 9.92 -0.89
CA GLN A 81 -15.44 11.25 -1.45
C GLN A 81 -14.98 11.19 -2.91
N GLN A 82 -14.20 10.20 -3.31
CA GLN A 82 -13.81 9.98 -4.71
C GLN A 82 -15.02 9.65 -5.61
N GLN A 83 -15.99 8.85 -5.13
CA GLN A 83 -17.24 8.59 -5.85
C GLN A 83 -18.09 9.85 -5.99
N LEU A 84 -18.34 10.55 -4.88
CA LEU A 84 -19.09 11.82 -4.86
C LEU A 84 -18.47 12.88 -5.78
N ARG A 85 -17.14 12.99 -5.80
CA ARG A 85 -16.42 13.94 -6.67
C ARG A 85 -16.49 13.57 -8.15
N ARG A 86 -16.53 12.27 -8.50
CA ARG A 86 -16.76 11.83 -9.89
C ARG A 86 -18.15 12.23 -10.39
N GLN A 87 -19.18 12.13 -9.54
CA GLN A 87 -20.53 12.60 -9.83
C GLN A 87 -20.54 14.13 -10.06
N LYS A 88 -20.09 14.91 -9.06
CA LYS A 88 -20.00 16.39 -9.16
C LYS A 88 -19.19 16.90 -10.35
N ARG A 89 -18.06 16.25 -10.67
CA ARG A 89 -17.23 16.60 -11.85
C ARG A 89 -17.95 16.28 -13.17
N THR A 90 -18.81 15.26 -13.20
CA THR A 90 -19.63 14.91 -14.36
C THR A 90 -20.80 15.88 -14.53
N GLU A 91 -21.49 16.22 -13.44
CA GLU A 91 -22.54 17.25 -13.37
C GLU A 91 -22.02 18.62 -13.84
N LYS A 92 -20.91 19.10 -13.28
CA LYS A 92 -20.34 20.40 -13.66
C LYS A 92 -19.84 20.41 -15.12
N ARG A 93 -19.29 19.29 -15.62
CA ARG A 93 -18.95 19.13 -17.05
C ARG A 93 -20.18 19.16 -17.96
N ARG A 94 -21.33 18.62 -17.52
CA ARG A 94 -22.59 18.71 -18.26
C ARG A 94 -23.10 20.14 -18.29
N ALA A 95 -23.27 20.76 -17.11
CA ALA A 95 -23.69 22.16 -16.98
C ALA A 95 -22.83 23.07 -17.88
N CYS A 96 -21.50 22.97 -17.78
CA CYS A 96 -20.59 23.77 -18.58
C CYS A 96 -20.67 23.54 -20.10
N ARG A 97 -21.05 22.35 -20.57
CA ARG A 97 -21.34 22.13 -22.01
C ARG A 97 -22.61 22.86 -22.42
N ASP A 98 -23.64 22.81 -21.58
CA ASP A 98 -24.94 23.42 -21.86
C ASP A 98 -24.91 24.95 -21.66
N ASP A 99 -24.04 25.48 -20.79
CA ASP A 99 -23.73 26.91 -20.64
C ASP A 99 -23.00 27.44 -21.88
N VAL A 100 -21.92 26.78 -22.32
CA VAL A 100 -21.16 27.16 -23.53
C VAL A 100 -22.03 27.08 -24.80
N ARG A 101 -22.98 26.14 -24.89
CA ARG A 101 -23.96 26.06 -25.99
C ARG A 101 -24.97 27.20 -26.03
N LYS A 102 -25.26 27.84 -24.89
CA LYS A 102 -26.19 28.98 -24.78
C LYS A 102 -25.49 30.34 -24.88
N ALA A 103 -24.16 30.36 -24.83
CA ALA A 103 -23.38 31.57 -24.87
C ALA A 103 -23.37 32.17 -26.29
N ASN A 104 -23.67 33.46 -26.38
CA ASN A 104 -23.46 34.24 -27.61
C ASN A 104 -21.97 34.34 -27.94
N ARG A 105 -21.64 34.62 -29.21
CA ARG A 105 -20.26 34.76 -29.73
C ARG A 105 -19.34 35.56 -28.81
N ASP A 106 -19.82 36.69 -28.29
CA ASP A 106 -19.03 37.64 -27.50
C ASP A 106 -18.85 37.20 -26.03
N THR A 107 -19.63 36.21 -25.60
CA THR A 107 -19.64 35.66 -24.23
C THR A 107 -19.03 34.25 -24.12
N VAL A 108 -18.87 33.54 -25.24
CA VAL A 108 -18.47 32.12 -25.25
C VAL A 108 -17.09 31.90 -24.63
N THR A 109 -16.16 32.84 -24.82
CA THR A 109 -14.82 32.81 -24.21
C THR A 109 -14.93 32.94 -22.68
N THR A 110 -15.62 33.97 -22.19
CA THR A 110 -15.82 34.22 -20.74
C THR A 110 -16.51 33.05 -20.02
N VAL A 111 -17.52 32.44 -20.66
CA VAL A 111 -18.21 31.24 -20.14
C VAL A 111 -17.26 30.04 -20.13
N THR A 112 -16.49 29.82 -21.20
CA THR A 112 -15.48 28.74 -21.29
C THR A 112 -14.42 28.88 -20.19
N PHE A 113 -13.92 30.09 -19.96
CA PHE A 113 -12.95 30.41 -18.91
C PHE A 113 -13.52 30.14 -17.51
N THR A 114 -14.72 30.66 -17.23
CA THR A 114 -15.43 30.42 -15.95
C THR A 114 -15.59 28.92 -15.67
N CYS A 115 -15.92 28.14 -16.71
CA CYS A 115 -16.10 26.70 -16.61
C CYS A 115 -14.79 25.91 -16.46
N PHE A 116 -13.72 26.32 -17.13
CA PHE A 116 -12.41 25.71 -16.96
C PHE A 116 -11.83 26.01 -15.57
N ARG A 117 -11.89 27.28 -15.13
CA ARG A 117 -11.54 27.72 -13.76
C ARG A 117 -12.24 26.88 -12.70
N ALA A 118 -13.57 26.77 -12.77
CA ALA A 118 -14.35 25.96 -11.83
C ALA A 118 -13.94 24.46 -11.83
N THR A 119 -13.55 23.92 -12.99
CA THR A 119 -13.03 22.54 -13.08
C THR A 119 -11.67 22.41 -12.38
N LEU A 120 -10.75 23.36 -12.63
CA LEU A 120 -9.43 23.40 -11.98
C LEU A 120 -9.53 23.56 -10.45
N THR A 121 -10.46 24.39 -9.95
CA THR A 121 -10.70 24.52 -8.50
C THR A 121 -11.15 23.20 -7.87
N MET A 122 -12.07 22.46 -8.51
CA MET A 122 -12.51 21.13 -8.04
C MET A 122 -11.37 20.11 -8.07
N ASP A 123 -10.49 20.19 -9.07
CA ASP A 123 -9.32 19.28 -9.17
C ASP A 123 -8.25 19.62 -8.10
N LEU A 124 -8.05 20.90 -7.73
CA LEU A 124 -7.22 21.27 -6.56
C LEU A 124 -7.80 20.72 -5.25
N GLU A 125 -9.10 20.81 -5.03
CA GLU A 125 -9.76 20.23 -3.85
C GLU A 125 -9.63 18.71 -3.81
N MET A 126 -9.54 18.05 -4.96
CA MET A 126 -9.30 16.61 -5.06
C MET A 126 -7.86 16.27 -4.63
N LEU A 127 -6.87 16.98 -5.18
CA LEU A 127 -5.45 16.75 -4.91
C LEU A 127 -5.09 17.05 -3.45
N ARG A 128 -5.67 18.09 -2.84
CA ARG A 128 -5.53 18.35 -1.40
C ARG A 128 -5.99 17.19 -0.51
N LYS A 129 -7.07 16.48 -0.90
CA LYS A 129 -7.55 15.29 -0.18
C LYS A 129 -6.80 14.01 -0.54
N GLU A 130 -6.26 13.92 -1.75
CA GLU A 130 -5.35 12.82 -2.11
C GLU A 130 -4.03 12.93 -1.35
N LYS A 131 -3.45 14.13 -1.23
CA LYS A 131 -2.25 14.40 -0.43
C LYS A 131 -2.43 13.91 1.02
N GLN A 132 -3.52 14.35 1.68
CA GLN A 132 -3.86 13.93 3.04
C GLN A 132 -4.03 12.41 3.18
N PHE A 133 -4.61 11.75 2.18
CA PHE A 133 -4.76 10.28 2.18
C PHE A 133 -3.44 9.53 1.96
N VAL A 134 -2.51 10.08 1.15
CA VAL A 134 -1.17 9.51 0.93
C VAL A 134 -0.28 9.67 2.16
N GLU A 135 -0.33 10.83 2.83
CA GLU A 135 0.35 11.10 4.10
C GLU A 135 -0.02 10.03 5.16
N THR A 136 -1.32 9.77 5.33
CA THR A 136 -1.83 8.75 6.26
C THR A 136 -1.67 7.30 5.80
N MET A 137 -1.20 7.01 4.58
CA MET A 137 -1.32 5.67 4.01
C MET A 137 -0.42 4.64 4.71
N ALA A 138 -1.02 3.60 5.30
CA ALA A 138 -0.30 2.44 5.81
C ALA A 138 0.16 1.50 4.69
N GLY A 139 1.41 1.04 4.75
CA GLY A 139 2.01 0.02 3.87
C GLY A 139 3.22 0.50 3.06
N PRO A 140 3.06 1.50 2.17
CA PRO A 140 4.13 1.91 1.28
C PRO A 140 5.40 2.40 1.97
N VAL A 141 6.56 2.12 1.37
CA VAL A 141 7.84 2.70 1.78
C VAL A 141 7.82 4.22 1.62
N GLU A 142 8.59 4.89 2.48
CA GLU A 142 8.58 6.35 2.59
C GLU A 142 9.11 7.06 1.33
N SER A 143 9.97 6.40 0.53
CA SER A 143 10.39 6.89 -0.78
C SER A 143 9.21 6.97 -1.77
N THR A 144 8.47 5.89 -1.97
CA THR A 144 7.30 5.85 -2.86
C THR A 144 6.20 6.83 -2.41
N LYS A 145 6.01 7.01 -1.09
CA LYS A 145 5.15 8.08 -0.55
C LYS A 145 5.64 9.46 -0.98
N LYS A 146 6.92 9.78 -0.75
CA LYS A 146 7.51 11.08 -1.11
C LYS A 146 7.40 11.38 -2.60
N THR A 147 7.65 10.40 -3.47
CA THR A 147 7.46 10.55 -4.93
C THR A 147 6.00 10.86 -5.27
N ALA A 148 5.04 10.12 -4.71
CA ALA A 148 3.61 10.40 -4.94
C ALA A 148 3.20 11.81 -4.43
N LEU A 149 3.64 12.20 -3.23
CA LEU A 149 3.38 13.52 -2.65
C LEU A 149 4.00 14.66 -3.46
N PHE A 150 5.20 14.46 -4.02
CA PHE A 150 5.89 15.41 -4.89
C PHE A 150 5.10 15.66 -6.18
N HIS A 151 4.69 14.61 -6.91
CA HIS A 151 3.93 14.80 -8.14
C HIS A 151 2.50 15.34 -7.89
N ILE A 152 1.88 15.02 -6.75
CA ILE A 152 0.62 15.67 -6.31
C ILE A 152 0.85 17.17 -6.06
N GLY A 153 1.94 17.54 -5.38
CA GLY A 153 2.34 18.94 -5.15
C GLY A 153 2.55 19.70 -6.46
N ASN A 154 3.43 19.21 -7.33
CA ASN A 154 3.73 19.84 -8.61
C ASN A 154 2.48 20.06 -9.48
N LEU A 155 1.52 19.11 -9.46
CA LEU A 155 0.24 19.26 -10.15
C LEU A 155 -0.69 20.28 -9.47
N MET A 156 -0.71 20.36 -8.14
CA MET A 156 -1.44 21.41 -7.41
C MET A 156 -0.87 22.80 -7.72
N ASP A 157 0.45 22.93 -7.76
CA ASP A 157 1.12 24.21 -8.00
C ASP A 157 0.93 24.65 -9.45
N ALA A 158 1.12 23.74 -10.43
CA ALA A 158 0.85 24.01 -11.83
C ALA A 158 -0.62 24.41 -12.11
N ILE A 159 -1.60 23.73 -11.49
CA ILE A 159 -3.01 24.14 -11.61
C ILE A 159 -3.23 25.53 -10.96
N SER A 160 -2.59 25.81 -9.83
CA SER A 160 -2.72 27.11 -9.15
C SER A 160 -2.14 28.25 -10.00
N THR A 161 -1.00 28.02 -10.65
CA THR A 161 -0.40 28.96 -11.62
C THR A 161 -1.31 29.20 -12.81
N VAL A 162 -1.94 28.18 -13.39
CA VAL A 162 -2.91 28.35 -14.49
C VAL A 162 -4.15 29.13 -14.03
N ILE A 163 -4.66 28.88 -12.82
CA ILE A 163 -5.77 29.65 -12.23
C ILE A 163 -5.39 31.15 -12.07
N GLN A 164 -4.18 31.44 -11.59
CA GLN A 164 -3.68 32.81 -11.45
C GLN A 164 -3.46 33.50 -12.81
N ALA A 165 -2.90 32.78 -13.79
CA ALA A 165 -2.73 33.26 -15.16
C ALA A 165 -4.09 33.61 -15.82
N MET A 166 -5.15 32.86 -15.52
CA MET A 166 -6.52 33.21 -15.93
C MET A 166 -7.05 34.47 -15.23
N ASP A 167 -6.75 34.69 -13.94
CA ASP A 167 -7.19 35.89 -13.20
C ASP A 167 -6.47 37.16 -13.65
N VAL A 168 -5.21 37.05 -14.07
CA VAL A 168 -4.39 38.17 -14.58
C VAL A 168 -4.65 38.46 -16.07
N GLY A 169 -5.42 37.60 -16.76
CA GLY A 169 -5.73 37.78 -18.19
C GLY A 169 -4.61 37.35 -19.14
N VAL A 170 -3.74 36.41 -18.73
CA VAL A 170 -2.61 35.90 -19.56
C VAL A 170 -3.10 35.03 -20.73
N TYR A 171 -4.34 34.57 -20.69
CA TYR A 171 -4.97 33.81 -21.78
C TYR A 171 -6.04 34.68 -22.45
N ASP A 172 -5.76 35.19 -23.66
CA ASP A 172 -6.75 35.95 -24.46
C ASP A 172 -7.69 35.04 -25.27
N SER A 173 -7.29 33.78 -25.50
CA SER A 173 -7.93 32.86 -26.45
C SER A 173 -8.36 31.54 -25.81
N LYS A 174 -9.31 30.86 -26.44
CA LYS A 174 -9.72 29.49 -26.08
C LYS A 174 -8.57 28.50 -26.35
N GLU A 175 -7.80 28.76 -27.39
CA GLU A 175 -6.75 27.90 -27.93
C GLU A 175 -5.56 27.81 -26.95
N GLY A 176 -5.14 28.95 -26.38
CA GLY A 176 -4.12 28.99 -25.32
C GLY A 176 -4.58 28.27 -24.04
N LEU A 177 -5.88 28.33 -23.72
CA LEU A 177 -6.45 27.59 -22.59
C LEU A 177 -6.53 26.08 -22.83
N GLU A 178 -6.81 25.66 -24.07
CA GLU A 178 -6.76 24.25 -24.49
C GLU A 178 -5.33 23.73 -24.62
N GLU A 179 -4.33 24.58 -24.85
CA GLU A 179 -2.92 24.25 -24.71
C GLU A 179 -2.49 24.10 -23.24
N ALA A 180 -2.79 25.08 -22.37
CA ALA A 180 -2.50 24.98 -20.94
C ALA A 180 -3.10 23.70 -20.32
N LYS A 181 -4.32 23.35 -20.73
CA LYS A 181 -4.98 22.08 -20.38
C LYS A 181 -4.27 20.83 -20.89
N ARG A 182 -3.71 20.85 -22.11
CA ARG A 182 -2.90 19.74 -22.67
C ARG A 182 -1.59 19.58 -21.89
N ASN A 183 -0.92 20.68 -21.58
CA ASN A 183 0.35 20.69 -20.85
C ASN A 183 0.17 20.23 -19.38
N LEU A 184 -0.90 20.68 -18.70
CA LEU A 184 -1.33 20.11 -17.41
C LEU A 184 -1.58 18.59 -17.50
N GLY A 185 -2.15 18.11 -18.61
CA GLY A 185 -2.35 16.69 -18.89
C GLY A 185 -1.04 15.92 -18.98
N ILE A 186 -0.22 16.25 -19.98
CA ILE A 186 0.98 15.50 -20.37
C ILE A 186 2.07 15.60 -19.29
N THR A 187 2.42 16.81 -18.86
CA THR A 187 3.58 17.04 -17.97
C THR A 187 3.29 16.65 -16.52
N TYR A 188 2.08 16.88 -16.02
CA TYR A 188 1.78 16.76 -14.59
C TYR A 188 0.81 15.63 -14.24
N ASN A 189 -0.29 15.45 -14.99
CA ASN A 189 -1.28 14.41 -14.65
C ASN A 189 -0.76 12.99 -14.93
N VAL A 190 -0.01 12.77 -16.01
CA VAL A 190 0.63 11.47 -16.30
C VAL A 190 1.58 11.08 -15.17
N GLN A 191 2.52 11.97 -14.82
CA GLN A 191 3.53 11.71 -13.78
C GLN A 191 2.90 11.45 -12.40
N ARG A 192 1.90 12.24 -11.99
CA ARG A 192 1.12 11.97 -10.76
C ARG A 192 0.33 10.66 -10.84
N SER A 193 -0.11 10.23 -12.03
CA SER A 193 -0.83 8.97 -12.23
C SER A 193 0.08 7.74 -12.18
N LEU A 194 1.31 7.84 -12.72
CA LEU A 194 2.39 6.85 -12.60
C LEU A 194 2.81 6.68 -11.13
N ALA A 195 3.16 7.76 -10.45
CA ALA A 195 3.55 7.73 -9.03
C ALA A 195 2.44 7.17 -8.12
N MET A 196 1.18 7.53 -8.37
CA MET A 196 0.02 6.96 -7.65
C MET A 196 -0.29 5.50 -8.02
N SER A 197 0.33 4.95 -9.07
CA SER A 197 0.24 3.54 -9.45
C SER A 197 1.33 2.72 -8.75
N HIS A 198 2.59 3.17 -8.74
CA HIS A 198 3.65 2.56 -7.91
C HIS A 198 3.26 2.53 -6.41
N LEU A 199 2.63 3.59 -5.90
CA LEU A 199 2.14 3.63 -4.51
C LEU A 199 1.12 2.52 -4.20
N ARG A 200 0.34 2.07 -5.19
CA ARG A 200 -0.61 0.95 -5.05
C ARG A 200 0.09 -0.40 -5.15
N VAL A 201 1.06 -0.53 -6.05
CA VAL A 201 1.91 -1.73 -6.18
C VAL A 201 2.68 -1.97 -4.89
N ASP A 202 3.36 -0.97 -4.34
CA ASP A 202 4.13 -1.15 -3.11
C ASP A 202 3.24 -1.45 -1.90
N ARG A 203 2.04 -0.82 -1.82
CA ARG A 203 1.03 -1.17 -0.81
C ARG A 203 0.54 -2.61 -0.94
N ALA A 204 0.34 -3.09 -2.17
CA ALA A 204 -0.03 -4.48 -2.42
C ALA A 204 1.11 -5.43 -2.03
N ARG A 205 2.37 -5.04 -2.29
CA ARG A 205 3.54 -5.79 -1.80
C ARG A 205 3.56 -5.89 -0.28
N THR A 206 3.19 -4.84 0.46
CA THR A 206 3.04 -4.95 1.93
C THR A 206 1.95 -5.94 2.32
N TRP A 207 0.81 -5.97 1.62
CA TRP A 207 -0.25 -6.94 1.88
C TRP A 207 0.15 -8.38 1.58
N VAL A 208 0.85 -8.63 0.48
CA VAL A 208 1.42 -9.95 0.15
C VAL A 208 2.39 -10.39 1.25
N ILE A 209 3.33 -9.53 1.64
CA ILE A 209 4.28 -9.80 2.72
C ILE A 209 3.57 -10.07 4.07
N HIS A 210 2.53 -9.31 4.41
CA HIS A 210 1.73 -9.55 5.61
C HIS A 210 1.11 -10.95 5.62
N LEU A 211 0.47 -11.35 4.51
CA LEU A 211 -0.11 -12.69 4.39
C LEU A 211 0.96 -13.79 4.54
N MET A 212 2.14 -13.61 3.94
CA MET A 212 3.25 -14.56 4.02
C MET A 212 3.82 -14.69 5.44
N VAL A 213 4.03 -13.57 6.14
CA VAL A 213 4.49 -13.59 7.55
C VAL A 213 3.44 -14.23 8.45
N ARG A 214 2.14 -13.94 8.23
CA ARG A 214 1.05 -14.57 8.98
C ARG A 214 0.90 -16.07 8.72
N LEU A 215 1.23 -16.55 7.51
CA LEU A 215 1.27 -17.97 7.18
C LEU A 215 2.50 -18.67 7.79
N ASP A 216 3.67 -18.05 7.73
CA ASP A 216 4.90 -18.58 8.35
C ASP A 216 4.81 -18.63 9.88
N ASP A 217 4.18 -17.62 10.51
CA ASP A 217 3.88 -17.62 11.96
C ASP A 217 2.95 -18.76 12.39
N ILE A 218 2.04 -19.22 11.51
CA ILE A 218 1.18 -20.39 11.77
C ILE A 218 2.00 -21.68 11.61
N ARG A 219 2.80 -21.76 10.54
CA ARG A 219 3.63 -22.93 10.19
C ARG A 219 4.71 -23.24 11.23
N VAL A 220 5.34 -22.21 11.78
CA VAL A 220 6.48 -22.29 12.73
C VAL A 220 6.02 -22.04 14.18
N GLY A 221 4.70 -21.97 14.43
CA GLY A 221 4.14 -21.74 15.76
C GLY A 221 4.35 -22.90 16.73
N ASN A 222 4.17 -22.63 18.04
CA ASN A 222 4.37 -23.60 19.13
C ASN A 222 3.53 -24.89 18.99
N THR A 223 2.42 -24.83 18.25
CA THR A 223 1.59 -25.97 17.85
C THR A 223 1.57 -26.02 16.32
N PRO A 224 2.55 -26.68 15.68
CA PRO A 224 2.62 -26.74 14.22
C PRO A 224 1.42 -27.54 13.67
N PRO A 225 0.80 -27.10 12.56
CA PRO A 225 -0.38 -27.76 12.02
C PRO A 225 -0.04 -29.10 11.35
N PRO A 226 -1.02 -29.99 11.13
CA PRO A 226 -0.81 -31.31 10.53
C PRO A 226 0.01 -31.26 9.22
N PRO A 227 0.80 -32.28 8.87
CA PRO A 227 1.70 -32.24 7.70
C PRO A 227 1.01 -31.86 6.39
N LEU A 228 -0.21 -32.35 6.15
CA LEU A 228 -1.02 -32.03 4.97
C LEU A 228 -1.45 -30.55 4.94
N VAL A 229 -1.67 -29.93 6.09
CA VAL A 229 -1.97 -28.48 6.21
C VAL A 229 -0.69 -27.67 5.99
N THR A 230 0.43 -28.10 6.58
CA THR A 230 1.76 -27.50 6.39
C THR A 230 2.13 -27.44 4.90
N GLU A 231 1.95 -28.53 4.14
CA GLU A 231 2.17 -28.56 2.69
C GLU A 231 1.36 -27.49 1.94
N LYS A 232 0.08 -27.30 2.28
CA LYS A 232 -0.76 -26.27 1.65
C LYS A 232 -0.38 -24.85 2.07
N ILE A 233 0.09 -24.65 3.31
CA ILE A 233 0.64 -23.37 3.76
C ILE A 233 1.93 -23.05 2.98
N GLU A 234 2.84 -24.00 2.80
CA GLU A 234 4.09 -23.80 2.06
C GLU A 234 3.84 -23.54 0.57
N ALA A 235 2.90 -24.26 -0.06
CA ALA A 235 2.46 -23.97 -1.43
C ALA A 235 1.85 -22.55 -1.57
N ALA A 236 1.05 -22.11 -0.61
CA ALA A 236 0.51 -20.75 -0.59
C ALA A 236 1.60 -19.68 -0.39
N ILE A 237 2.58 -19.92 0.48
CA ILE A 237 3.74 -19.04 0.67
C ILE A 237 4.58 -18.96 -0.61
N ALA A 238 4.86 -20.09 -1.28
CA ALA A 238 5.62 -20.14 -2.54
C ALA A 238 4.93 -19.34 -3.65
N CYS A 239 3.61 -19.50 -3.81
CA CYS A 239 2.80 -18.70 -4.74
C CYS A 239 2.91 -17.20 -4.42
N LEU A 240 2.82 -16.82 -3.15
CA LEU A 240 2.98 -15.42 -2.73
C LEU A 240 4.42 -14.89 -2.88
N GLU A 241 5.47 -15.74 -2.83
CA GLU A 241 6.85 -15.33 -3.12
C GLU A 241 7.02 -14.85 -4.57
N GLU A 242 6.47 -15.60 -5.52
CA GLU A 242 6.49 -15.25 -6.94
C GLU A 242 5.80 -13.91 -7.18
N GLN A 243 4.60 -13.74 -6.61
CA GLN A 243 3.85 -12.49 -6.72
C GLN A 243 4.56 -11.32 -6.00
N GLU A 244 5.30 -11.56 -4.91
CA GLU A 244 6.15 -10.53 -4.29
C GLU A 244 7.29 -10.08 -5.23
N ALA A 245 7.88 -11.01 -5.99
CA ALA A 245 8.92 -10.72 -6.97
C ALA A 245 8.38 -9.90 -8.16
N VAL A 246 7.21 -10.27 -8.70
CA VAL A 246 6.55 -9.48 -9.77
C VAL A 246 6.14 -8.08 -9.29
N LEU A 247 5.67 -7.95 -8.03
CA LEU A 247 5.42 -6.61 -7.45
C LEU A 247 6.71 -5.81 -7.26
N LYS A 248 7.87 -6.46 -7.06
CA LYS A 248 9.18 -5.80 -6.95
C LYS A 248 9.70 -5.32 -8.31
N THR A 249 9.47 -6.05 -9.40
CA THR A 249 9.81 -5.59 -10.76
C THR A 249 8.90 -4.46 -11.23
N LEU A 250 7.58 -4.55 -10.98
CA LEU A 250 6.61 -3.48 -11.27
C LEU A 250 6.88 -2.15 -10.53
N LEU A 251 7.76 -2.13 -9.53
CA LEU A 251 8.21 -0.88 -8.90
C LEU A 251 9.35 -0.16 -9.67
N GLN A 252 9.89 -0.78 -10.71
CA GLN A 252 10.83 -0.17 -11.66
C GLN A 252 10.14 0.31 -12.96
N GLU A 253 8.86 0.00 -13.16
CA GLU A 253 8.20 0.16 -14.46
C GLU A 253 7.79 1.61 -14.76
N GLU A 254 8.41 2.23 -15.78
CA GLU A 254 8.16 3.61 -16.15
C GLU A 254 6.91 3.78 -17.04
N GLU A 255 6.48 2.77 -17.82
CA GLU A 255 5.24 2.89 -18.60
C GLU A 255 3.99 2.61 -17.76
N GLN A 256 3.17 3.65 -17.60
CA GLN A 256 1.92 3.59 -16.84
C GLN A 256 0.91 2.53 -17.31
N ASN A 257 0.91 2.14 -18.59
CA ASN A 257 0.00 1.10 -19.12
C ASN A 257 0.48 -0.31 -18.76
N GLU A 258 1.77 -0.58 -18.91
CA GLU A 258 2.39 -1.87 -18.57
C GLU A 258 2.30 -2.09 -17.06
N LEU A 259 2.64 -1.08 -16.26
CA LEU A 259 2.46 -1.06 -14.81
C LEU A 259 1.02 -1.38 -14.37
N ILE A 260 0.01 -0.77 -15.00
CA ILE A 260 -1.40 -1.02 -14.68
C ILE A 260 -1.84 -2.42 -15.13
N THR A 261 -1.28 -2.94 -16.22
CA THR A 261 -1.65 -4.25 -16.78
C THR A 261 -1.04 -5.38 -15.96
N GLY A 262 0.27 -5.33 -15.71
CA GLY A 262 0.96 -6.28 -14.83
C GLY A 262 0.40 -6.26 -13.40
N PHE A 263 0.07 -5.09 -12.86
CA PHE A 263 -0.54 -5.02 -11.53
C PHE A 263 -1.95 -5.66 -11.46
N ARG A 264 -2.73 -5.61 -12.55
CA ARG A 264 -4.02 -6.33 -12.63
C ARG A 264 -3.81 -7.84 -12.73
N GLN A 265 -2.79 -8.29 -13.45
CA GLN A 265 -2.44 -9.71 -13.55
C GLN A 265 -2.09 -10.26 -12.16
N VAL A 266 -1.16 -9.61 -11.46
CA VAL A 266 -0.82 -9.97 -10.06
C VAL A 266 -2.04 -9.92 -9.13
N GLN A 267 -2.98 -8.98 -9.30
CA GLN A 267 -4.22 -8.96 -8.51
C GLN A 267 -5.14 -10.19 -8.75
N SER A 268 -5.07 -10.81 -9.93
CA SER A 268 -5.71 -12.09 -10.22
C SER A 268 -4.95 -13.25 -9.58
N ASP A 269 -3.62 -13.23 -9.69
CA ASP A 269 -2.79 -14.38 -9.28
C ASP A 269 -2.61 -14.47 -7.76
N VAL A 270 -2.50 -13.33 -7.07
CA VAL A 270 -2.57 -13.26 -5.59
C VAL A 270 -3.91 -13.76 -5.06
N LYS A 271 -5.01 -13.65 -5.83
CA LYS A 271 -6.29 -14.25 -5.44
C LYS A 271 -6.19 -15.78 -5.46
N PHE A 272 -5.60 -16.37 -6.49
CA PHE A 272 -5.35 -17.82 -6.54
C PHE A 272 -4.44 -18.29 -5.40
N CYS A 273 -3.37 -17.56 -5.09
CA CYS A 273 -2.52 -17.86 -3.92
C CYS A 273 -3.29 -17.79 -2.58
N ASN A 274 -4.23 -16.84 -2.45
CA ASN A 274 -5.10 -16.74 -1.28
C ASN A 274 -6.11 -17.90 -1.21
N ASP A 275 -6.62 -18.38 -2.34
CA ASP A 275 -7.53 -19.53 -2.39
C ASP A 275 -6.83 -20.82 -1.90
N LEU A 276 -5.51 -20.97 -2.13
CA LEU A 276 -4.68 -22.03 -1.51
C LEU A 276 -4.58 -21.88 0.02
N ALA A 277 -4.36 -20.66 0.53
CA ALA A 277 -4.30 -20.38 1.96
C ALA A 277 -5.65 -20.64 2.67
N LEU A 278 -6.77 -20.38 1.98
CA LEU A 278 -8.11 -20.72 2.46
C LEU A 278 -8.32 -22.25 2.48
N ALA A 279 -7.86 -22.98 1.46
CA ALA A 279 -7.92 -24.45 1.46
C ALA A 279 -7.14 -25.07 2.62
N ALA A 280 -5.94 -24.55 2.93
CA ALA A 280 -5.16 -24.98 4.09
C ALA A 280 -5.93 -24.80 5.41
N LYS A 281 -6.60 -23.65 5.59
CA LYS A 281 -7.43 -23.38 6.77
C LYS A 281 -8.63 -24.33 6.87
N THR A 282 -9.32 -24.59 5.75
CA THR A 282 -10.47 -25.51 5.71
C THR A 282 -10.04 -26.91 6.12
N LEU A 283 -8.97 -27.44 5.52
CA LEU A 283 -8.41 -28.76 5.86
C LEU A 283 -8.02 -28.86 7.35
N ASN A 284 -7.42 -27.81 7.93
CA ASN A 284 -7.12 -27.78 9.36
C ASN A 284 -8.38 -27.88 10.22
N THR A 285 -9.46 -27.18 9.82
CA THR A 285 -10.74 -27.19 10.54
C THR A 285 -11.43 -28.57 10.44
N GLU A 286 -11.30 -29.25 9.30
CA GLU A 286 -11.82 -30.61 9.07
C GLU A 286 -11.08 -31.65 9.92
N ILE A 287 -9.75 -31.52 10.05
CA ILE A 287 -8.94 -32.40 10.92
C ILE A 287 -9.26 -32.17 12.40
N GLU A 288 -9.33 -30.92 12.86
CA GLU A 288 -9.71 -30.57 14.24
C GLU A 288 -11.09 -31.13 14.62
N GLN A 289 -12.04 -31.13 13.68
CA GLN A 289 -13.37 -31.72 13.88
C GLN A 289 -13.32 -33.26 13.96
N ALA A 290 -12.60 -33.91 13.05
CA ALA A 290 -12.44 -35.37 13.07
C ALA A 290 -11.72 -35.86 14.33
N GLU A 291 -10.71 -35.13 14.83
CA GLU A 291 -10.03 -35.45 16.09
C GLU A 291 -10.97 -35.28 17.30
N ALA A 292 -11.80 -34.24 17.32
CA ALA A 292 -12.79 -34.03 18.37
C ALA A 292 -13.84 -35.15 18.42
N GLU A 293 -14.44 -35.52 17.28
CA GLU A 293 -15.43 -36.61 17.18
C GLU A 293 -14.85 -37.95 17.64
N ASN A 294 -13.62 -38.28 17.23
CA ASN A 294 -12.93 -39.47 17.72
C ASN A 294 -12.67 -39.42 19.23
N SER A 295 -12.37 -38.25 19.80
CA SER A 295 -12.09 -38.10 21.24
C SER A 295 -13.29 -38.32 22.17
N ASP A 296 -14.52 -38.10 21.67
CA ASP A 296 -15.76 -38.37 22.41
C ASP A 296 -16.23 -39.83 22.27
N SER A 297 -15.79 -40.56 21.25
CA SER A 297 -16.09 -42.00 21.07
C SER A 297 -15.40 -42.94 22.07
N TYR A 298 -14.55 -42.41 22.97
CA TYR A 298 -13.82 -43.17 23.99
C TYR A 298 -14.21 -42.80 25.45
N LYS A 299 -15.41 -42.23 25.65
CA LYS A 299 -15.95 -41.80 26.95
C LYS A 299 -17.23 -42.55 27.33
#